data_AF-A0A246RTL5-F1
#
_entry.id   AF-A0A246RTL5-F1
#
_cell.length_a   1.000
_cell.length_b   1.000
_cell.length_c   1.000
_cell.angle_alpha   90.00
_cell.angle_beta   90.00
_cell.angle_gamma   90.00
#
_symmetry.space_group_name_H-M   'P 1'
#
loop_
_entity.id
_entity.type
_entity.pdbx_description
1 polymer ?
#
loop_
_entity_poly.entity_id
_entity_poly.type
_entity_poly.pdbx_seq_one_letter_code
_entity_poly.pdbx_strand_id
1 'polypeptide(L)'
;MGKTFISVDAAASATVYGYRHNVARTAPRPDEQPGYVWAAIDVKVCALKSDAAPNGISVSNGPWTLVYADDSQIEASSVGYNQFPEPGYPFGEKTLAPSRCVRGWITFGVPGKQRPVAVEYAPDREPIPPRWTVK
;
A
#
# COMPACT_ATOMS: atom_id res chain seq x y z
N MET A 1 5.69 7.98 -9.14
CA MET A 1 4.23 7.82 -8.87
C MET A 1 3.42 8.00 -10.14
N GLY A 2 2.27 7.33 -10.24
CA GLY A 2 1.33 7.42 -11.37
C GLY A 2 1.50 6.39 -12.49
N LYS A 3 2.58 5.60 -12.51
CA LYS A 3 2.74 4.47 -13.45
C LYS A 3 1.86 3.30 -13.01
N THR A 4 1.11 2.71 -13.93
CA THR A 4 0.35 1.49 -13.66
C THR A 4 1.21 0.26 -13.92
N PHE A 5 1.16 -0.68 -12.98
CA PHE A 5 1.67 -2.02 -13.09
C PHE A 5 0.53 -2.98 -13.45
N ILE A 6 0.82 -4.03 -14.22
CA ILE A 6 -0.10 -5.14 -14.53
C ILE A 6 0.62 -6.42 -14.10
N SER A 7 -0.06 -7.29 -13.34
CA SER A 7 0.50 -8.57 -12.88
C SER A 7 0.84 -9.49 -14.05
N VAL A 8 1.78 -10.42 -13.84
CA VAL A 8 2.21 -11.38 -14.87
C VAL A 8 1.06 -12.23 -15.44
N ASP A 9 0.06 -12.55 -14.62
CA ASP A 9 -1.15 -13.30 -15.00
C ASP A 9 -2.28 -12.40 -15.55
N ALA A 10 -2.00 -11.10 -15.69
CA ALA A 10 -2.95 -10.06 -16.06
C ALA A 10 -4.24 -10.05 -15.24
N ALA A 11 -4.24 -10.61 -14.02
CA ALA A 11 -5.40 -10.64 -13.13
C ALA A 11 -5.58 -9.32 -12.36
N ALA A 12 -4.52 -8.54 -12.19
CA ALA A 12 -4.53 -7.31 -11.43
C ALA A 12 -3.78 -6.18 -12.13
N SER A 13 -4.19 -4.95 -11.86
CA SER A 13 -3.32 -3.78 -12.05
C SER A 13 -3.24 -2.96 -10.77
N ALA A 14 -2.07 -2.35 -10.55
CA ALA A 14 -1.77 -1.57 -9.35
C ALA A 14 -1.14 -0.22 -9.71
N THR A 15 -1.47 0.82 -8.96
CA THR A 15 -0.91 2.17 -9.13
C THR A 15 -0.72 2.84 -7.77
N VAL A 16 0.45 3.45 -7.56
CA VAL A 16 0.69 4.38 -6.43
C VAL A 16 0.56 5.82 -6.91
N TYR A 17 -0.40 6.55 -6.34
CA TYR A 17 -0.70 7.95 -6.67
C TYR A 17 0.10 8.94 -5.83
N GLY A 18 0.40 8.62 -4.57
CA GLY A 18 1.02 9.57 -3.67
C GLY A 18 1.58 8.96 -2.40
N TYR A 19 2.48 9.70 -1.76
CA TYR A 19 3.00 9.44 -0.42
C TYR A 19 2.81 10.71 0.42
N ARG A 20 2.42 10.54 1.69
CA ARG A 20 2.31 11.61 2.67
C ARG A 20 3.06 11.22 3.93
N HIS A 21 3.93 12.11 4.39
CA HIS A 21 4.69 11.93 5.62
C HIS A 21 4.03 12.70 6.77
N ASN A 22 4.13 12.18 7.99
CA ASN A 22 3.62 12.83 9.20
C ASN A 22 2.11 13.16 9.13
N VAL A 23 1.32 12.17 8.71
CA VAL A 23 -0.15 12.20 8.75
C VAL A 23 -0.66 11.91 10.16
N ALA A 24 -1.97 12.07 10.38
CA ALA A 24 -2.65 11.63 11.61
C ALA A 24 -1.96 12.07 12.93
N ARG A 25 -1.49 13.33 13.00
CA ARG A 25 -0.66 13.86 14.10
C ARG A 25 -1.29 13.79 15.49
N THR A 26 -2.62 13.68 15.55
CA THR A 26 -3.41 13.59 16.78
C THR A 26 -3.79 12.15 17.13
N ALA A 27 -3.38 11.17 16.33
CA ALA A 27 -3.48 9.75 16.69
C ALA A 27 -2.43 9.39 17.75
N PRO A 28 -2.64 8.29 18.49
CA PRO A 28 -1.56 7.66 19.25
C PRO A 28 -0.33 7.45 18.38
N ARG A 29 0.87 7.57 18.95
CA ARG A 29 2.13 7.40 18.20
C ARG A 29 2.29 5.95 17.74
N PRO A 30 2.94 5.69 16.58
CA PRO A 30 3.25 4.33 16.13
C PRO A 30 4.05 3.60 17.22
N ASP A 31 3.51 2.47 17.69
CA ASP A 31 4.08 1.61 18.73
C ASP A 31 4.59 2.35 19.98
N GLU A 32 3.98 3.49 20.29
CA GLU A 32 4.42 4.44 21.33
C GLU A 32 5.89 4.90 21.22
N GLN A 33 6.53 4.64 20.08
CA GLN A 33 7.95 4.84 19.88
C GLN A 33 8.28 6.33 19.67
N PRO A 34 9.17 6.91 20.50
CA PRO A 34 9.63 8.28 20.28
C PRO A 34 10.31 8.45 18.91
N GLY A 35 9.99 9.54 18.22
CA GLY A 35 10.58 9.86 16.92
C GLY A 35 9.92 9.20 15.72
N TYR A 36 8.94 8.30 15.92
CA TYR A 36 8.12 7.73 14.85
C TYR A 36 6.86 8.56 14.61
N VAL A 37 6.41 8.57 13.36
CA VAL A 37 5.21 9.26 12.89
C VAL A 37 4.43 8.36 11.96
N TRP A 38 3.14 8.66 11.76
CA TRP A 38 2.37 7.99 10.71
C TRP A 38 2.71 8.56 9.34
N ALA A 39 2.88 7.70 8.35
CA ALA A 39 2.92 8.05 6.94
C ALA A 39 1.84 7.26 6.19
N ALA A 40 1.47 7.71 4.99
CA ALA A 40 0.47 7.00 4.19
C ALA A 40 0.78 7.05 2.69
N ILE A 41 0.35 6.01 1.97
CA ILE A 41 0.37 5.94 0.49
C ILE A 41 -1.05 5.87 -0.04
N ASP A 42 -1.31 6.53 -1.16
CA ASP A 42 -2.58 6.44 -1.90
C ASP A 42 -2.38 5.46 -3.05
N VAL A 43 -3.11 4.34 -3.00
CA VAL A 43 -2.98 3.26 -3.96
C VAL A 43 -4.32 2.92 -4.57
N LYS A 44 -4.29 2.39 -5.79
CA LYS A 44 -5.44 1.76 -6.43
C LYS A 44 -5.04 0.40 -6.96
N VAL A 45 -5.89 -0.59 -6.72
CA VAL A 45 -5.80 -1.91 -7.34
C VAL A 45 -7.11 -2.18 -8.08
N CYS A 46 -6.99 -2.74 -9.28
CA CYS A 46 -8.12 -3.19 -10.07
C CYS A 46 -7.99 -4.68 -10.37
N ALA A 47 -9.07 -5.43 -10.12
CA ALA A 47 -9.25 -6.78 -10.65
C ALA A 47 -9.54 -6.67 -12.15
N LEU A 48 -8.71 -7.30 -12.96
CA LEU A 48 -8.89 -7.38 -14.40
C LEU A 48 -9.67 -8.65 -14.74
N LYS A 49 -10.24 -8.71 -15.94
CA LYS A 49 -10.80 -9.96 -16.45
C LYS A 49 -9.64 -10.85 -16.91
N SER A 50 -9.45 -11.98 -16.27
CA SER A 50 -8.39 -12.95 -16.58
C SER A 50 -8.87 -14.37 -16.25
N ASP A 51 -8.48 -15.33 -17.08
CA ASP A 51 -8.75 -16.76 -16.84
C ASP A 51 -7.99 -17.30 -15.61
N ALA A 52 -6.92 -16.63 -15.18
CA ALA A 52 -6.16 -16.99 -13.98
C ALA A 52 -6.88 -16.62 -12.66
N ALA A 53 -7.88 -15.75 -12.74
CA ALA A 53 -8.65 -15.23 -11.62
C ALA A 53 -10.12 -14.96 -12.02
N PRO A 54 -10.88 -16.00 -12.44
CA PRO A 54 -12.23 -15.82 -12.99
C PRO A 54 -13.22 -15.24 -11.97
N ASN A 55 -12.96 -15.47 -10.68
CA ASN A 55 -13.76 -14.96 -9.57
C ASN A 55 -13.23 -13.64 -8.98
N GLY A 56 -12.19 -13.07 -9.58
CA GLY A 56 -11.52 -11.87 -9.09
C GLY A 56 -10.30 -12.18 -8.21
N ILE A 57 -9.81 -11.15 -7.53
CA ILE A 57 -8.58 -11.19 -6.72
C ILE A 57 -8.86 -10.80 -5.26
N SER A 58 -8.05 -11.31 -4.33
CA SER A 58 -8.03 -10.79 -2.95
C SER A 58 -7.07 -9.59 -2.88
N VAL A 59 -7.46 -8.53 -2.18
CA VAL A 59 -6.60 -7.40 -1.88
C VAL A 59 -6.60 -7.10 -0.39
N SER A 60 -5.47 -6.67 0.12
CA SER A 60 -5.27 -6.17 1.48
C SER A 60 -4.10 -5.19 1.49
N ASN A 61 -3.86 -4.55 2.62
CA ASN A 61 -2.70 -3.68 2.80
C ASN A 61 -1.38 -4.45 3.00
N GLY A 62 -1.44 -5.72 3.40
CA GLY A 62 -0.27 -6.55 3.75
C GLY A 62 0.81 -6.63 2.67
N PRO A 63 0.48 -6.81 1.38
CA PRO A 63 1.48 -6.91 0.32
C PRO A 63 2.17 -5.58 -0.04
N TRP A 64 1.88 -4.47 0.64
CA TRP A 64 2.45 -3.16 0.37
C TRP A 64 3.53 -2.81 1.40
N THR A 65 4.71 -2.46 0.91
CA THR A 65 5.84 -2.06 1.75
C THR A 65 6.43 -0.72 1.32
N LEU A 66 7.00 0.00 2.30
CA LEU A 66 7.84 1.16 2.07
C LEU A 66 9.30 0.71 2.07
N VAL A 67 10.07 1.13 1.07
CA VAL A 67 11.49 0.77 0.92
C VAL A 67 12.37 2.00 1.11
N TYR A 68 13.40 1.87 1.95
CA TYR A 68 14.35 2.91 2.29
C TYR A 68 15.65 2.79 1.49
N ALA A 69 16.51 3.82 1.60
CA ALA A 69 17.75 3.91 0.82
C ALA A 69 18.80 2.86 1.22
N ASP A 70 18.70 2.33 2.43
CA ASP A 70 19.53 1.25 2.98
C ASP A 70 18.90 -0.14 2.74
N ASP A 71 17.92 -0.22 1.85
CA ASP A 71 17.12 -1.41 1.53
C ASP A 71 16.30 -1.98 2.70
N SER A 72 16.24 -1.28 3.84
CA SER A 72 15.28 -1.62 4.88
C SER A 72 13.85 -1.39 4.40
N GLN A 73 12.93 -2.21 4.93
CA GLN A 73 11.52 -2.18 4.56
C GLN A 73 10.63 -1.97 5.78
N ILE A 74 9.52 -1.28 5.57
CA ILE A 74 8.48 -1.08 6.58
C ILE A 74 7.15 -1.55 5.98
N GLU A 75 6.52 -2.50 6.66
CA GLU A 75 5.21 -3.05 6.31
C GLU A 75 4.06 -2.11 6.72
N ALA A 76 2.90 -2.32 6.11
CA ALA A 76 1.69 -1.59 6.44
C ALA A 76 1.31 -1.79 7.91
N SER A 77 0.75 -0.74 8.52
CA SER A 77 0.20 -0.80 9.88
C SER A 77 -0.90 -1.86 9.98
N SER A 78 -0.87 -2.63 11.07
CA SER A 78 -1.94 -3.55 11.46
C SER A 78 -3.03 -2.87 12.30
N VAL A 79 -2.79 -1.64 12.76
CA VAL A 79 -3.75 -0.83 13.53
C VAL A 79 -4.37 0.25 12.66
N GLY A 80 -5.62 0.62 12.98
CA GLY A 80 -6.35 1.73 12.38
C GLY A 80 -6.76 2.76 13.41
N TYR A 81 -6.79 4.04 13.02
CA TYR A 81 -7.30 5.14 13.84
C TYR A 81 -8.22 6.04 13.01
N ASN A 82 -9.20 6.67 13.64
CA ASN A 82 -10.14 7.59 12.99
C ASN A 82 -9.46 8.83 12.39
N GLN A 83 -8.23 9.14 12.83
CA GLN A 83 -7.40 10.22 12.33
C GLN A 83 -6.65 9.85 11.05
N PHE A 84 -6.69 8.57 10.63
CA PHE A 84 -6.03 8.14 9.41
C PHE A 84 -6.71 8.71 8.16
N PRO A 85 -5.95 8.92 7.07
CA PRO A 85 -6.53 9.46 5.85
C PRO A 85 -7.62 8.56 5.27
N GLU A 86 -8.72 9.17 4.82
CA GLU A 86 -9.85 8.50 4.18
C GLU A 86 -9.91 8.82 2.66
N PRO A 87 -10.47 7.92 1.82
CA PRO A 87 -10.94 6.58 2.19
C PRO A 87 -9.78 5.65 2.53
N GLY A 88 -9.93 4.83 3.58
CA GLY A 88 -8.97 3.79 3.93
C GLY A 88 -8.93 2.65 2.90
N TYR A 89 -7.73 2.12 2.65
CA TYR A 89 -7.57 0.87 1.90
C TYR A 89 -7.91 -0.34 2.79
N PRO A 90 -8.38 -1.47 2.24
CA PRO A 90 -8.67 -2.66 3.04
C PRO A 90 -7.50 -3.11 3.92
N PHE A 91 -7.75 -3.18 5.23
CA PHE A 91 -6.82 -3.76 6.22
C PHE A 91 -6.79 -5.29 6.13
N GLY A 92 -7.96 -5.92 6.11
CA GLY A 92 -8.11 -7.35 5.90
C GLY A 92 -8.27 -7.71 4.42
N GLU A 93 -8.33 -9.01 4.17
CA GLU A 93 -8.65 -9.53 2.84
C GLU A 93 -10.01 -9.03 2.36
N LYS A 94 -10.03 -8.53 1.13
CA LYS A 94 -11.23 -8.13 0.43
C LYS A 94 -11.20 -8.68 -0.98
N THR A 95 -12.21 -9.47 -1.33
CA THR A 95 -12.39 -9.92 -2.71
C THR A 95 -12.86 -8.77 -3.59
N LEU A 96 -12.11 -8.51 -4.67
CA LEU A 96 -12.53 -7.65 -5.77
C LEU A 96 -12.98 -8.51 -6.93
N ALA A 97 -14.27 -8.45 -7.24
CA ALA A 97 -14.82 -9.06 -8.44
C ALA A 97 -14.16 -8.49 -9.72
N PRO A 98 -14.12 -9.24 -10.84
CA PRO A 98 -13.54 -8.77 -12.09
C PRO A 98 -14.08 -7.41 -12.53
N SER A 99 -13.21 -6.57 -13.10
CA SER A 99 -13.50 -5.18 -13.51
C SER A 99 -13.84 -4.22 -12.37
N ARG A 100 -13.67 -4.61 -11.11
CA ARG A 100 -13.78 -3.70 -9.96
C ARG A 100 -12.41 -3.20 -9.52
N CYS A 101 -12.39 -1.99 -9.00
CA CYS A 101 -11.21 -1.41 -8.37
C CYS A 101 -11.52 -0.97 -6.94
N VAL A 102 -10.48 -0.89 -6.13
CA VAL A 102 -10.49 -0.17 -4.85
C VAL A 102 -9.32 0.81 -4.86
N ARG A 103 -9.58 2.00 -4.30
CA ARG A 103 -8.56 3.03 -4.06
C ARG A 103 -8.69 3.49 -2.63
N GLY A 104 -7.58 3.73 -1.97
CA GLY A 104 -7.57 4.22 -0.61
C GLY A 104 -6.16 4.40 -0.06
N TRP A 105 -6.11 4.92 1.15
CA TRP A 105 -4.88 5.16 1.87
C TRP A 105 -4.47 3.94 2.70
N ILE A 106 -3.20 3.57 2.61
CA ILE A 106 -2.54 2.61 3.51
C ILE A 106 -1.61 3.38 4.42
N THR A 107 -1.66 3.11 5.73
CA THR A 107 -0.88 3.83 6.75
C THR A 107 0.28 2.97 7.27
N PHE A 108 1.40 3.61 7.63
CA PHE A 108 2.66 3.01 8.07
C PHE A 108 3.22 3.77 9.27
N GLY A 109 3.79 3.07 10.24
CA GLY A 109 4.62 3.68 11.29
C GLY A 109 6.05 3.85 10.78
N VAL A 110 6.53 5.09 10.64
CA VAL A 110 7.85 5.38 10.03
C VAL A 110 8.71 6.29 10.91
N PRO A 111 10.05 6.23 10.79
CA PRO A 111 10.92 7.22 11.44
C PRO A 111 10.61 8.64 10.92
N GLY A 112 10.33 9.59 11.81
CA GLY A 112 9.85 10.93 11.45
C GLY A 112 10.87 11.85 10.77
N LYS A 113 12.14 11.45 10.74
CA LYS A 113 13.22 12.18 10.03
C LYS A 113 13.71 11.46 8.78
N GLN A 114 13.19 10.28 8.48
CA GLN A 114 13.59 9.49 7.32
C GLN A 114 12.38 9.29 6.40
N ARG A 115 12.65 9.22 5.10
CA ARG A 115 11.62 8.99 4.09
C ARG A 115 11.97 7.76 3.27
N PRO A 116 10.97 6.95 2.90
CA PRO A 116 11.20 5.88 1.95
C PRO A 116 11.56 6.48 0.59
N VAL A 117 12.39 5.77 -0.15
CA VAL A 117 12.73 6.10 -1.53
C VAL A 117 11.75 5.45 -2.52
N ALA A 118 11.01 4.43 -2.07
CA ALA A 118 10.03 3.76 -2.91
C ALA A 118 8.89 3.09 -2.12
N VAL A 119 7.86 2.74 -2.87
CA VAL A 119 6.80 1.81 -2.48
C VAL A 119 6.96 0.55 -3.31
N GLU A 120 6.80 -0.61 -2.69
CA GLU A 120 6.81 -1.92 -3.34
C GLU A 120 5.48 -2.64 -3.10
N TYR A 121 5.06 -3.44 -4.07
CA TYR A 121 3.84 -4.26 -3.98
C TYR A 121 4.17 -5.70 -4.36
N ALA A 122 4.08 -6.63 -3.41
CA ALA A 122 4.50 -8.02 -3.57
C ALA A 122 3.32 -8.99 -3.35
N PRO A 123 2.33 -9.05 -4.27
CA PRO A 123 1.27 -10.05 -4.18
C PRO A 123 1.79 -11.46 -4.50
N ASP A 124 1.16 -12.50 -3.95
CA ASP A 124 1.64 -13.90 -3.96
C ASP A 124 2.09 -14.48 -5.32
N ARG A 125 1.56 -13.95 -6.42
CA ARG A 125 1.82 -14.46 -7.79
C ARG A 125 2.81 -13.61 -8.58
N GLU A 126 3.44 -12.62 -7.95
CA GLU A 126 4.33 -11.70 -8.63
C GLU A 126 5.81 -11.97 -8.26
N PRO A 127 6.61 -12.55 -9.17
CA PRO A 127 7.98 -12.94 -8.86
C PRO A 127 8.92 -11.74 -8.71
N ILE A 128 8.61 -10.61 -9.35
CA ILE A 128 9.38 -9.38 -9.27
C ILE A 128 8.44 -8.25 -8.84
N PRO A 129 8.43 -7.89 -7.55
CA PRO A 129 7.55 -6.85 -7.05
C PRO A 129 7.73 -5.51 -7.79
N PRO A 130 6.67 -4.93 -8.37
CA PRO A 130 6.74 -3.59 -8.91
C PRO A 130 7.10 -2.55 -7.84
N ARG A 131 7.95 -1.61 -8.24
CA ARG A 131 8.45 -0.53 -7.38
C ARG A 131 8.13 0.84 -7.95
N TRP A 132 7.62 1.74 -7.11
CA TRP A 132 7.34 3.13 -7.44
C TRP A 132 8.21 4.06 -6.62
N THR A 133 9.03 4.88 -7.28
CA THR A 133 9.81 5.92 -6.60
C THR A 133 8.89 6.92 -5.88
N VAL A 134 9.21 7.16 -4.61
CA VAL A 134 8.64 8.23 -3.80
C VAL A 134 9.39 9.52 -4.13
N LYS A 135 8.64 10.58 -4.43
CA LYS A 135 9.17 11.92 -4.68
C LYS A 135 8.91 12.82 -3.48
#